data_AF-A0A961PLG7-F1
#
_entry.id   AF-A0A961PLG7-F1
#
_cell.length_a   1.000
_cell.length_b   1.000
_cell.length_c   1.000
_cell.angle_alpha   90.00
_cell.angle_beta   90.00
_cell.angle_gamma   90.00
#
_symmetry.space_group_name_H-M   'P 1'
#
loop_
_entity.id
_entity.type
_entity.pdbx_description
1 polymer ?
#
loop_
_entity_poly.entity_id
_entity_poly.type
_entity_poly.pdbx_seq_one_letter_code
_entity_poly.pdbx_strand_id
1 'polypeptide(L)'
;GFSRLHVFGAEEPQVSAASIIKIEKEGEEEPFIPYAATMGAAFLHGAAVTIHKAQGSQWPDVQVFAPDLYAAARAGRTEAGVPLWKRLAYVAITRAEHRLLWVVRNRLGRPSGPLRIDDLGGTPAPFALEVQDDG
;
A
#
# COMPACT_ATOMS: atom_id res chain seq x y z
N GLY A 1 11.79 3.27 9.04
CA GLY A 1 13.09 2.65 8.67
C GLY A 1 12.87 1.70 7.52
N PHE A 2 13.90 1.15 6.89
CA PHE A 2 13.70 -0.02 6.02
C PHE A 2 13.52 -1.24 6.91
N SER A 3 12.35 -1.88 6.88
CA SER A 3 12.13 -3.18 7.50
C SER A 3 12.26 -4.26 6.46
N ARG A 4 12.95 -5.34 6.82
CA ARG A 4 12.91 -6.58 6.07
C ARG A 4 11.60 -7.29 6.38
N LEU A 5 10.77 -7.49 5.37
CA LEU A 5 9.48 -8.18 5.48
C LEU A 5 9.68 -9.68 5.30
N HIS A 6 9.15 -10.47 6.21
CA HIS A 6 8.97 -11.90 6.01
C HIS A 6 7.82 -12.12 5.03
N VAL A 7 8.15 -12.65 3.86
CA VAL A 7 7.17 -13.07 2.87
C VAL A 7 6.94 -14.57 3.06
N PHE A 8 5.68 -15.01 3.12
CA PHE A 8 5.36 -16.43 3.21
C PHE A 8 6.02 -17.19 2.05
N GLY A 9 6.89 -18.14 2.39
CA GLY A 9 7.67 -18.93 1.42
C GLY A 9 9.13 -18.49 1.23
N ALA A 10 9.57 -17.38 1.83
CA ALA A 10 10.98 -16.96 1.84
C ALA A 10 11.66 -17.37 3.17
N GLU A 11 12.84 -17.99 3.08
CA GLU A 11 13.63 -18.50 4.22
C GLU A 11 14.15 -17.37 5.14
N GLU A 12 14.52 -16.24 4.55
CA GLU A 12 14.89 -15.01 5.24
C GLU A 12 14.11 -13.84 4.66
N PRO A 13 13.93 -12.73 5.39
CA PRO A 13 13.14 -11.61 4.89
C PRO A 13 13.92 -10.87 3.79
N GLN A 14 13.64 -11.23 2.54
CA GLN A 14 14.35 -10.76 1.34
C GLN A 14 13.86 -9.38 0.85
N VAL A 15 12.68 -8.94 1.28
CA VAL A 15 12.06 -7.71 0.80
C VAL A 15 12.30 -6.57 1.78
N SER A 16 13.10 -5.58 1.38
CA SER A 16 13.25 -4.33 2.12
C SER A 16 12.16 -3.34 1.74
N ALA A 17 11.29 -2.98 2.68
CA ALA A 17 10.26 -1.96 2.48
C ALA A 17 10.48 -0.78 3.42
N ALA A 18 10.25 0.44 2.92
CA ALA A 18 10.14 1.61 3.77
C ALA A 18 8.88 1.46 4.63
N SER A 19 9.06 1.15 5.92
CA SER A 19 7.99 0.89 6.87
C SER A 19 7.93 2.00 7.93
N ILE A 20 6.72 2.37 8.31
CA ILE A 20 6.43 3.11 9.54
C ILE A 20 5.71 2.12 10.44
N ILE A 21 6.43 1.56 11.41
CA ILE A 21 5.84 0.68 12.42
C ILE A 21 5.28 1.58 13.52
N LYS A 22 3.95 1.69 13.57
CA LYS A 22 3.20 2.34 14.64
C LYS A 22 2.72 1.25 15.58
N ILE A 23 3.22 1.20 16.81
CA ILE A 23 2.77 0.24 17.82
C ILE A 23 1.79 0.97 18.74
N GLU A 24 0.56 0.47 18.78
CA GLU A 24 -0.46 0.91 19.74
C GLU A 24 -0.50 -0.09 20.89
N LYS A 25 -0.43 0.40 22.13
CA LYS A 25 -0.48 -0.42 23.34
C LYS A 25 -1.72 -0.03 24.13
N GLU A 26 -2.45 -1.03 24.60
CA GLU A 26 -3.69 -0.82 25.34
C GLU A 26 -3.41 -0.06 26.66
N GLY A 27 -4.01 1.13 26.80
CA GLY A 27 -3.83 2.01 27.97
C GLY A 27 -2.89 3.21 27.76
N GLU A 28 -2.22 3.36 26.61
CA GLU A 28 -1.40 4.53 26.28
C GLU A 28 -2.05 5.36 25.16
N GLU A 29 -2.26 6.67 25.39
CA GLU A 29 -2.88 7.59 24.42
C GLU A 29 -1.95 7.90 23.23
N GLU A 30 -0.63 7.87 23.43
CA GLU A 30 0.34 8.18 22.39
C GLU A 30 1.07 6.92 21.89
N PRO A 31 1.08 6.68 20.56
CA PRO A 31 1.71 5.51 19.97
C PRO A 31 3.23 5.63 19.98
N PHE A 32 3.91 4.52 20.28
CA PHE A 32 5.36 4.44 20.22
C PHE A 32 5.84 4.17 18.77
N ILE A 33 6.80 4.96 18.30
CA ILE A 33 7.43 4.81 16.97
C ILE A 33 8.90 4.39 17.15
N PRO A 34 9.21 3.08 17.15
CA PRO A 34 10.58 2.61 17.40
C PRO A 34 11.58 2.89 16.27
N TYR A 35 11.13 3.11 15.04
CA TYR A 35 12.00 3.26 13.86
C TYR A 35 11.58 4.43 12.96
N ALA A 36 11.94 5.66 13.35
CA ALA A 36 11.89 6.84 12.49
C ALA A 36 13.30 7.15 11.97
N ALA A 37 13.55 6.92 10.68
CA ALA A 37 14.78 7.45 10.07
C ALA A 37 14.66 8.98 10.02
N THR A 38 15.74 9.67 10.39
CA THR A 38 15.89 11.13 10.34
C THR A 38 15.44 11.66 8.97
N MET A 39 14.55 12.65 9.01
CA MET A 39 13.64 13.10 7.95
C MET A 39 14.19 13.21 6.52
N GLY A 40 13.35 12.84 5.55
CA GLY A 40 13.45 13.28 4.16
C GLY A 40 12.65 12.42 3.19
N ALA A 41 11.33 12.67 3.09
CA ALA A 41 10.36 12.00 2.21
C ALA A 41 10.22 10.46 2.38
N ALA A 42 9.08 10.03 2.92
CA ALA A 42 8.67 8.64 2.86
C ALA A 42 8.45 8.24 1.38
N PHE A 43 9.44 7.58 0.77
CA PHE A 43 9.24 6.92 -0.52
C PHE A 43 8.25 5.78 -0.33
N LEU A 44 6.99 6.02 -0.68
CA LEU A 44 6.02 4.96 -0.99
C LEU A 44 6.63 4.13 -2.13
N HIS A 45 7.22 2.98 -1.81
CA HIS A 45 7.64 1.98 -2.80
C HIS A 45 6.44 1.17 -3.32
N GLY A 46 5.22 1.67 -3.16
CA GLY A 46 4.03 1.06 -3.69
C GLY A 46 3.86 1.44 -5.16
N ALA A 47 3.59 0.45 -6.01
CA ALA A 47 3.14 0.70 -7.39
C ALA A 47 1.83 1.52 -7.47
N ALA A 48 1.15 1.71 -6.33
CA ALA A 48 -0.02 2.55 -6.16
C ALA A 48 -0.09 3.14 -4.75
N VAL A 49 -0.86 4.21 -4.58
CA VAL A 49 -1.14 4.88 -3.29
C VAL A 49 -2.63 5.19 -3.20
N THR A 50 -3.21 5.14 -2.00
CA THR A 50 -4.59 5.56 -1.78
C THR A 50 -4.73 7.07 -1.92
N ILE A 51 -5.93 7.55 -2.30
CA ILE A 51 -6.18 8.99 -2.50
C ILE A 51 -5.84 9.82 -1.25
N HIS A 52 -6.12 9.30 -0.05
CA HIS A 52 -5.80 10.02 1.19
C HIS A 52 -4.29 10.05 1.49
N LYS A 53 -3.55 8.99 1.16
CA LYS A 53 -2.08 8.98 1.32
C LYS A 53 -1.36 9.82 0.27
N ALA A 54 -2.03 10.14 -0.84
CA ALA A 54 -1.53 11.04 -1.88
C ALA A 54 -1.74 12.53 -1.59
N GLN A 55 -2.37 12.88 -0.47
CA GLN A 55 -2.61 14.28 -0.10
C GLN A 55 -1.28 14.99 0.19
N GLY A 56 -1.09 16.18 -0.40
CA GLY A 56 0.13 16.99 -0.21
C GLY A 56 1.31 16.63 -1.12
N SER A 57 1.17 15.65 -2.02
CA SER A 57 2.20 15.29 -3.00
C SER A 57 1.73 15.49 -4.44
N GLN A 58 2.65 15.70 -5.38
CA GLN A 58 2.34 15.83 -6.80
C GLN A 58 3.28 14.92 -7.63
N TRP A 59 2.81 14.49 -8.79
CA TRP A 59 3.58 13.66 -9.72
C TRP A 59 3.39 14.12 -11.16
N PRO A 60 4.42 13.98 -12.03
CA PRO A 60 4.33 14.33 -13.44
C PRO A 60 3.11 13.67 -14.13
N ASP A 61 2.94 12.37 -13.91
CA ASP A 61 1.88 11.54 -14.46
C ASP A 61 1.12 10.83 -13.33
N VAL A 62 -0.22 10.87 -13.35
CA VAL A 62 -1.07 10.15 -12.38
C VAL A 62 -2.13 9.32 -13.09
N GLN A 63 -2.28 8.07 -12.68
CA GLN A 63 -3.39 7.19 -13.09
C GLN A 63 -4.49 7.22 -12.04
N VAL A 64 -5.69 7.64 -12.43
CA VAL A 64 -6.89 7.58 -11.57
C VAL A 64 -7.80 6.48 -12.07
N PHE A 65 -8.10 5.51 -11.19
CA PHE A 65 -8.96 4.38 -11.50
C PHE A 65 -10.42 4.79 -11.27
N ALA A 66 -11.11 5.12 -12.36
CA ALA A 66 -12.49 5.58 -12.33
C ALA A 66 -13.47 4.61 -11.64
N PRO A 67 -13.31 3.27 -11.73
CA PRO A 67 -14.16 2.33 -10.99
C PRO A 67 -14.17 2.55 -9.47
N ASP A 68 -13.05 3.01 -8.89
CA ASP A 68 -12.96 3.25 -7.44
C ASP A 68 -13.78 4.47 -7.03
N LEU A 69 -13.75 5.54 -7.84
CA LEU A 69 -14.59 6.72 -7.65
C LEU A 69 -16.07 6.42 -7.91
N TYR A 70 -16.38 5.54 -8.87
CA TYR A 70 -17.73 5.06 -9.09
C TYR A 70 -18.25 4.28 -7.87
N ALA A 71 -17.44 3.38 -7.32
CA ALA A 71 -17.78 2.66 -6.09
C ALA A 71 -18.02 3.63 -4.92
N ALA A 72 -17.16 4.65 -4.76
CA ALA A 72 -17.34 5.69 -3.75
C ALA A 72 -18.63 6.51 -3.96
N ALA A 73 -19.00 6.80 -5.21
CA ALA A 73 -20.25 7.48 -5.53
C ALA A 73 -21.47 6.61 -5.20
N ARG A 74 -21.41 5.31 -5.49
CA ARG A 74 -22.46 4.33 -5.17
C ARG A 74 -22.61 4.09 -3.67
N ALA A 75 -21.55 4.25 -2.89
CA ALA A 75 -21.62 4.19 -1.43
C ALA A 75 -22.44 5.34 -0.81
N GLY A 76 -22.74 6.41 -1.57
CA GLY A 76 -23.66 7.47 -1.15
C GLY A 76 -23.21 8.30 0.06
N ARG A 77 -21.94 8.19 0.48
CA ARG A 77 -21.44 8.90 1.67
C ARG A 77 -21.32 10.40 1.42
N THR A 78 -21.61 11.18 2.45
CA THR A 78 -21.51 12.65 2.46
C THR A 78 -20.64 13.08 3.63
N GLU A 79 -19.75 14.04 3.43
CA GLU A 79 -18.90 14.64 4.45
C GLU A 79 -18.99 16.17 4.36
N ALA A 80 -19.32 16.83 5.48
CA ALA A 80 -19.49 18.29 5.54
C ALA A 80 -20.43 18.83 4.43
N GLY A 81 -21.54 18.13 4.17
CA GLY A 81 -22.54 18.54 3.17
C GLY A 81 -22.16 18.27 1.71
N VAL A 82 -21.00 17.66 1.44
CA VAL A 82 -20.55 17.34 0.07
C VAL A 82 -20.42 15.82 -0.10
N PRO A 83 -20.91 15.24 -1.21
CA PRO A 83 -20.68 13.83 -1.51
C PRO A 83 -19.17 13.49 -1.50
N LEU A 84 -18.80 12.46 -0.73
CA LEU A 84 -17.41 12.09 -0.49
C LEU A 84 -16.63 11.86 -1.79
N TRP A 85 -17.26 11.19 -2.77
CA TRP A 85 -16.64 10.89 -4.05
C TRP A 85 -16.17 12.14 -4.79
N LYS A 86 -16.85 13.29 -4.62
CA LYS A 86 -16.43 14.57 -5.23
C LYS A 86 -15.11 15.06 -4.63
N ARG A 87 -14.95 14.94 -3.31
CA ARG A 87 -13.71 15.27 -2.62
C ARG A 87 -12.58 14.34 -3.04
N LEU A 88 -12.85 13.03 -3.10
CA LEU A 88 -11.87 12.04 -3.56
C LEU A 88 -11.41 12.33 -5.00
N ALA A 89 -12.35 12.60 -5.91
CA ALA A 89 -12.05 12.95 -7.29
C ALA A 89 -11.18 14.22 -7.39
N TYR A 90 -11.56 15.27 -6.65
CA TYR A 90 -10.78 16.51 -6.61
C TYR A 90 -9.34 16.28 -6.13
N VAL A 91 -9.18 15.57 -5.01
CA VAL A 91 -7.85 15.27 -4.47
C VAL A 91 -7.04 14.47 -5.50
N ALA A 92 -7.61 13.40 -6.06
CA ALA A 92 -6.92 12.52 -7.01
C ALA A 92 -6.49 13.25 -8.30
N ILE A 93 -7.38 14.07 -8.89
CA ILE A 93 -7.11 14.78 -10.15
C ILE A 93 -5.98 15.80 -9.98
N THR A 94 -6.01 16.53 -8.87
CA THR A 94 -5.03 17.60 -8.61
C THR A 94 -3.63 17.08 -8.25
N ARG A 95 -3.45 15.75 -8.15
CA ARG A 95 -2.12 15.16 -7.93
C ARG A 95 -1.27 15.10 -9.19
N ALA A 96 -1.89 15.19 -10.37
CA ALA A 96 -1.18 15.23 -11.65
C ALA A 96 -0.64 16.64 -11.91
N GLU A 97 0.65 16.75 -12.24
CA GLU A 97 1.26 18.02 -12.68
C GLU A 97 1.13 18.25 -14.18
N HIS A 98 1.37 17.21 -14.98
CA HIS A 98 1.40 17.33 -16.44
C HIS A 98 0.30 16.51 -17.10
N ARG A 99 0.04 15.30 -16.61
CA ARG A 99 -0.90 14.40 -17.28
C ARG A 99 -1.64 13.49 -16.31
N LEU A 100 -2.94 13.42 -16.53
CA LEU A 100 -3.83 12.52 -15.82
C LEU A 100 -4.35 11.45 -16.78
N LEU A 101 -4.10 10.19 -16.44
CA LEU A 101 -4.67 9.04 -17.13
C LEU A 101 -5.93 8.61 -16.39
N TRP A 102 -7.09 8.81 -17.02
CA TRP A 102 -8.37 8.37 -16.48
C TRP A 102 -8.65 6.92 -16.91
N VAL A 103 -8.44 5.98 -15.99
CA VAL A 103 -8.54 4.54 -16.24
C VAL A 103 -9.97 4.07 -16.01
N VAL A 104 -10.70 3.79 -17.09
CA VAL A 104 -12.10 3.30 -17.05
C VAL A 104 -12.23 1.78 -17.16
N ARG A 105 -11.20 1.11 -17.70
CA ARG A 105 -11.18 -0.34 -17.94
C ARG A 105 -9.81 -0.89 -17.56
N ASN A 106 -9.53 -0.92 -16.26
CA ASN A 106 -8.31 -1.53 -15.75
C ASN A 106 -8.30 -3.04 -16.06
N ARG A 107 -7.19 -3.52 -16.59
CA ARG A 107 -6.93 -4.94 -16.79
C ARG A 107 -5.52 -5.23 -16.32
N LEU A 108 -5.36 -6.22 -15.48
CA LEU A 108 -4.05 -6.83 -15.27
C LEU A 108 -3.74 -7.65 -16.52
N GLY A 109 -2.51 -7.52 -17.03
CA GLY A 109 -2.02 -8.44 -18.05
C GLY A 109 -2.14 -9.86 -17.51
N ARG A 110 -2.65 -10.79 -18.33
CA ARG A 110 -2.57 -12.20 -17.96
C ARG A 110 -1.09 -12.58 -17.93
N PRO A 111 -0.64 -13.35 -16.92
CA PRO A 111 0.71 -13.87 -16.93
C PRO A 111 0.91 -14.70 -18.20
N SER A 112 2.03 -14.51 -18.89
CA SER A 112 2.37 -15.22 -20.13
C SER A 112 2.77 -16.68 -19.90
N GLY A 113 2.93 -17.08 -18.63
CA GLY A 113 3.20 -18.44 -18.20
C GLY A 113 2.72 -18.68 -16.76
N PRO A 114 2.97 -19.87 -16.20
CA PRO A 114 2.71 -20.16 -14.79
C PRO A 114 3.45 -19.17 -13.88
N LEU A 115 2.87 -18.88 -12.71
CA LEU A 115 3.60 -18.17 -11.65
C LEU A 115 4.82 -19.02 -11.27
N ARG A 116 6.00 -18.42 -11.32
CA ARG A 116 7.26 -19.06 -10.94
C ARG A 116 7.77 -18.45 -9.65
N ILE A 117 8.68 -19.17 -9.01
CA ILE A 117 9.37 -18.77 -7.78
C ILE A 117 10.87 -18.59 -8.03
N ASP A 118 11.30 -18.57 -9.30
CA ASP A 118 12.71 -18.50 -9.69
C ASP A 118 13.39 -17.21 -9.16
N ASP A 119 12.60 -16.16 -8.91
CA ASP A 119 13.00 -14.88 -8.33
C ASP A 119 13.07 -14.89 -6.80
N LEU A 120 12.48 -15.88 -6.13
CA LEU A 120 12.44 -15.96 -4.67
C LEU A 120 13.74 -16.42 -4.02
N GLY A 121 14.74 -16.85 -4.79
CA GLY A 121 16.12 -17.13 -4.33
C GLY A 121 16.28 -18.14 -3.18
N GLY A 122 17.17 -19.11 -3.34
CA GLY A 122 17.55 -20.04 -2.25
C GLY A 122 16.70 -21.31 -2.16
N THR A 123 17.03 -22.16 -1.19
CA THR A 123 16.33 -23.42 -0.93
C THR A 123 15.22 -23.16 0.08
N PRO A 124 13.97 -23.61 -0.14
CA PRO A 124 12.92 -23.47 0.87
C PRO A 124 13.35 -24.11 2.19
N ALA A 125 13.14 -23.40 3.31
CA ALA A 125 13.40 -23.94 4.64
C ALA A 125 12.64 -25.27 4.84
N PRO A 126 13.24 -26.27 5.51
CA PRO A 126 12.55 -27.53 5.81
C PRO A 126 11.31 -27.25 6.66
N PHE A 127 10.16 -27.71 6.18
CA PHE A 127 8.89 -27.60 6.90
C PHE A 127 8.86 -28.63 8.03
N ALA A 128 9.13 -28.18 9.26
CA ALA A 128 8.98 -28.95 10.48
C ALA A 128 7.84 -28.37 11.33
N LEU A 129 6.91 -29.22 11.74
CA LEU A 129 5.86 -28.85 12.68
C LEU A 129 6.30 -29.31 14.07
N GLU A 130 6.40 -28.38 15.01
CA GLU A 130 6.56 -28.68 16.42
C GLU A 130 5.19 -28.65 17.09
N VAL A 131 4.92 -29.63 17.96
CA VAL A 131 3.71 -29.64 18.78
C VAL A 131 3.85 -28.49 19.78
N GLN A 132 2.86 -27.60 19.79
CA GLN A 132 2.76 -26.56 20.80
C GLN A 132 2.31 -27.21 22.11
N ASP A 133 3.20 -27.29 23.11
CA ASP A 133 2.82 -27.70 24.45
C ASP A 133 1.99 -26.57 25.09
N ASP A 134 0.73 -26.88 25.38
CA ASP A 134 -0.15 -26.04 26.20
C ASP A 134 0.33 -26.11 27.65
N GLY A 135 1.04 -25.06 28.09
CA GLY A 135 1.35 -24.83 29.50
C GLY A 135 0.12 -24.41 30.31
#